data_AF-A0A9E5EUT5-F1
#
_entry.id   AF-A0A9E5EUT5-F1
#
_cell.length_a   1.000
_cell.length_b   1.000
_cell.length_c   1.000
_cell.angle_alpha   90.00
_cell.angle_beta   90.00
_cell.angle_gamma   90.00
#
_symmetry.space_group_name_H-M   'P 1'
#
loop_
_entity.id
_entity.type
_entity.pdbx_description
1 polymer ?
#
loop_
_entity_poly.entity_id
_entity_poly.type
_entity_poly.pdbx_seq_one_letter_code
_entity_poly.pdbx_strand_id
1 'polypeptide(L)'
;MTFRLNSLLLISLILFIGCGKTEKSDPPASSMVKMQEIGRMYKGYTTDHKKPPQYLIDFNHPYEPANVEGFIALRDGESIMLWGGKLPGKNADSIVLAYEKETPDKGGLVLFQDGTIKSLTAEEFNAAPKNK
;
A
#
# COMPACT_ATOMS: atom_id res chain seq x y z
N MET A 1 33.63 42.44 -49.31
CA MET A 1 32.41 42.01 -48.59
C MET A 1 32.81 40.85 -47.69
N THR A 2 32.80 41.11 -46.39
CA THR A 2 33.15 40.21 -45.27
C THR A 2 32.17 39.04 -45.15
N PHE A 3 32.59 37.90 -44.58
CA PHE A 3 31.99 37.29 -43.38
C PHE A 3 32.69 35.95 -43.04
N ARG A 4 33.37 35.92 -41.88
CA ARG A 4 33.77 34.70 -41.18
C ARG A 4 32.59 34.23 -40.33
N LEU A 5 32.39 32.91 -40.17
CA LEU A 5 31.51 32.41 -39.11
C LEU A 5 32.00 31.06 -38.54
N ASN A 6 32.52 31.15 -37.32
CA ASN A 6 32.69 30.04 -36.38
C ASN A 6 31.34 29.38 -36.09
N SER A 7 31.30 28.06 -35.94
CA SER A 7 30.25 27.41 -35.16
C SER A 7 30.83 26.22 -34.40
N LEU A 8 31.32 26.50 -33.18
CA LEU A 8 31.47 25.52 -32.12
C LEU A 8 30.06 25.19 -31.59
N LEU A 9 29.57 23.98 -31.87
CA LEU A 9 28.37 23.44 -31.22
C LEU A 9 28.83 22.59 -30.04
N LEU A 10 28.94 23.24 -28.87
CA LEU A 10 29.17 22.61 -27.58
C LEU A 10 27.85 21.99 -27.10
N ILE A 11 27.77 20.67 -27.09
CA ILE A 11 26.65 19.88 -26.58
C ILE A 11 26.63 20.02 -25.05
N SER A 12 25.72 20.84 -24.53
CA SER A 12 25.45 20.93 -23.09
C SER A 12 24.29 20.00 -22.75
N LEU A 13 24.64 18.78 -22.35
CA LEU A 13 23.71 17.76 -21.85
C LEU A 13 23.36 18.10 -20.40
N ILE A 14 22.22 18.77 -20.19
CA ILE A 14 21.69 19.08 -18.87
C ILE A 14 21.13 17.78 -18.26
N LEU A 15 21.90 17.19 -17.35
CA LEU A 15 21.47 16.13 -16.44
C LEU A 15 20.39 16.68 -15.49
N PHE A 16 19.13 16.30 -15.71
CA PHE A 16 18.08 16.45 -14.70
C PHE A 16 18.31 15.40 -13.59
N ILE A 17 19.14 15.73 -12.60
CA ILE A 17 19.17 15.02 -11.32
C ILE A 17 18.07 15.64 -10.44
N GLY A 18 16.83 15.27 -10.72
CA GLY A 18 15.68 15.55 -9.86
C GLY A 18 15.54 14.48 -8.79
N CYS A 19 16.45 14.44 -7.82
CA CYS A 19 16.27 13.61 -6.63
C CYS A 19 15.32 14.37 -5.67
N GLY A 20 14.04 14.38 -6.02
CA GLY A 20 12.99 14.90 -5.14
C GLY A 20 12.82 13.95 -3.97
N LYS A 21 13.10 14.42 -2.75
CA LYS A 21 12.65 13.71 -1.54
C LYS A 21 11.13 13.77 -1.54
N THR A 22 10.48 12.65 -1.84
CA THR A 22 9.02 12.52 -1.75
C THR A 22 8.63 12.74 -0.29
N GLU A 23 8.11 13.92 0.02
CA GLU A 23 7.60 14.27 1.34
C GLU A 23 6.35 13.44 1.60
N LYS A 24 6.36 12.62 2.66
CA LYS A 24 5.23 11.78 3.04
C LYS A 24 4.11 12.71 3.51
N SER A 25 3.05 12.87 2.72
CA SER A 25 1.84 13.54 3.20
C SER A 25 1.10 12.63 4.19
N ASP A 26 0.58 13.22 5.26
CA ASP A 26 -0.24 12.48 6.21
C ASP A 26 -1.49 11.93 5.50
N PRO A 27 -1.80 10.65 5.67
CA PRO A 27 -2.96 10.03 5.03
C PRO A 27 -4.26 10.58 5.63
N PRO A 28 -5.36 10.63 4.85
CA PRO A 28 -6.66 11.01 5.37
C PRO A 28 -7.09 10.11 6.54
N ALA A 29 -7.77 10.70 7.54
CA ALA A 29 -8.27 9.94 8.69
C ALA A 29 -9.21 8.79 8.27
N SER A 30 -9.98 8.98 7.19
CA SER A 30 -10.85 7.94 6.62
C SER A 30 -10.05 6.73 6.09
N SER A 31 -8.90 6.95 5.46
CA SER A 31 -8.01 5.87 5.02
C SER A 31 -7.49 5.04 6.19
N MET A 32 -7.14 5.70 7.30
CA MET A 32 -6.70 5.01 8.52
C MET A 32 -7.81 4.12 9.10
N VAL A 33 -9.05 4.63 9.17
CA VAL A 33 -10.22 3.86 9.65
C VAL A 33 -10.44 2.61 8.79
N LYS A 34 -10.41 2.74 7.46
CA LYS A 34 -10.55 1.61 6.53
C LYS A 34 -9.51 0.51 6.81
N MET A 35 -8.24 0.88 6.95
CA MET A 35 -7.17 -0.09 7.22
C MET A 35 -7.30 -0.76 8.59
N GLN A 36 -7.72 -0.02 9.62
CA GLN A 36 -7.98 -0.59 10.94
C GLN A 36 -9.12 -1.62 10.90
N GLU A 37 -10.20 -1.30 10.19
CA GLU A 37 -11.35 -2.18 10.01
C GLU A 37 -10.99 -3.45 9.26
N ILE A 38 -10.21 -3.32 8.18
CA ILE A 38 -9.66 -4.46 7.44
C ILE A 38 -8.86 -5.38 8.37
N GLY A 39 -7.97 -4.82 9.19
CA GLY A 39 -7.18 -5.58 10.17
C GLY A 39 -8.04 -6.28 11.21
N ARG A 40 -9.09 -5.62 11.72
CA ARG A 40 -10.04 -6.21 12.66
C ARG A 40 -10.81 -7.38 12.06
N MET A 41 -11.33 -7.24 10.85
CA MET A 41 -12.03 -8.33 10.14
C MET A 41 -11.10 -9.52 9.93
N TYR A 42 -9.88 -9.29 9.43
CA TYR A 42 -8.91 -10.36 9.17
C TYR A 42 -8.54 -11.12 10.44
N LYS A 43 -8.25 -10.39 11.52
CA LYS A 43 -7.92 -10.96 12.83
C LYS A 43 -9.11 -11.71 13.42
N GLY A 44 -10.32 -11.15 13.34
CA GLY A 44 -11.56 -11.80 13.80
C GLY A 44 -11.77 -13.13 13.12
N TYR A 45 -11.82 -13.14 11.78
CA TYR A 45 -12.00 -14.37 11.00
C TYR A 45 -10.93 -15.42 11.32
N THR A 46 -9.65 -15.02 11.34
CA THR A 46 -8.55 -15.95 11.62
C THR A 46 -8.63 -16.53 13.02
N THR A 47 -9.08 -15.73 14.00
CA THR A 47 -9.25 -16.16 15.39
C THR A 47 -10.35 -17.20 15.51
N ASP A 48 -11.48 -16.99 14.84
CA ASP A 48 -12.66 -17.85 14.94
C ASP A 48 -12.49 -19.13 14.13
N HIS A 49 -11.97 -19.03 12.91
CA HIS A 49 -11.87 -20.15 11.96
C HIS A 49 -10.54 -20.90 11.99
N LYS A 50 -9.54 -20.40 12.72
CA LYS A 50 -8.16 -20.96 12.78
C LYS A 50 -7.48 -21.08 11.41
N LYS A 51 -7.97 -20.33 10.41
CA LYS A 51 -7.43 -20.24 9.06
C LYS A 51 -7.62 -18.82 8.52
N PRO A 52 -6.76 -18.36 7.61
CA PRO A 52 -6.92 -17.04 7.01
C PRO A 52 -8.11 -16.99 6.03
N PRO A 53 -8.77 -15.83 5.91
CA PRO A 53 -9.77 -15.61 4.87
C PRO A 53 -9.12 -15.71 3.48
N GLN A 54 -9.89 -16.22 2.51
CA GLN A 54 -9.46 -16.44 1.13
C GLN A 54 -10.14 -15.47 0.16
N TYR A 55 -11.33 -15.00 0.52
CA TYR A 55 -12.16 -14.17 -0.34
C TYR A 55 -12.92 -13.12 0.48
N LEU A 56 -13.41 -12.07 -0.18
CA LEU A 56 -14.21 -11.03 0.49
C LEU A 56 -15.45 -11.60 1.21
N ILE A 57 -16.09 -12.64 0.65
CA ILE A 57 -17.29 -13.26 1.22
C ILE A 57 -17.05 -13.87 2.60
N ASP A 58 -15.80 -14.19 2.94
CA ASP A 58 -15.42 -14.66 4.28
C ASP A 58 -15.66 -13.58 5.35
N PHE A 59 -15.70 -12.30 4.97
CA PHE A 59 -15.95 -11.18 5.86
C PHE A 59 -17.41 -10.74 5.96
N ASN A 60 -18.36 -11.49 5.38
CA ASN A 60 -19.77 -11.26 5.64
C ASN A 60 -20.08 -11.40 7.15
N HIS A 61 -21.36 -11.48 7.52
CA HIS A 61 -21.76 -11.65 8.91
C HIS A 61 -20.92 -12.75 9.63
N PRO A 62 -20.30 -12.44 10.78
CA PRO A 62 -20.54 -11.27 11.62
C PRO A 62 -19.56 -10.09 11.45
N TYR A 63 -18.59 -10.15 10.54
CA TYR A 63 -17.45 -9.21 10.54
C TYR A 63 -17.76 -7.87 9.87
N GLU A 64 -18.43 -7.90 8.71
CA GLU A 64 -18.79 -6.72 7.92
C GLU A 64 -19.65 -5.69 8.67
N PRO A 65 -20.72 -6.06 9.39
CA PRO A 65 -21.57 -5.08 10.09
C PRO A 65 -20.84 -4.21 11.12
N ALA A 66 -19.72 -4.68 11.66
CA ALA A 66 -18.89 -3.94 12.62
C ALA A 66 -17.70 -3.21 11.98
N ASN A 67 -17.47 -3.36 10.67
CA ASN A 67 -16.30 -2.90 9.94
C ASN A 67 -16.66 -2.49 8.51
N VAL A 68 -17.71 -1.67 8.40
CA VAL A 68 -18.38 -1.33 7.13
C VAL A 68 -17.46 -0.60 6.15
N GLU A 69 -16.67 0.36 6.61
CA GLU A 69 -15.78 1.16 5.76
C GLU A 69 -14.66 0.29 5.19
N GLY A 70 -14.07 -0.57 6.02
CA GLY A 70 -13.05 -1.53 5.60
C GLY A 70 -13.60 -2.55 4.59
N PHE A 71 -14.82 -3.05 4.81
CA PHE A 71 -15.45 -3.98 3.88
C PHE A 71 -15.77 -3.32 2.53
N ILE A 72 -16.34 -2.12 2.54
CA ILE A 72 -16.62 -1.33 1.33
C ILE A 72 -15.31 -1.04 0.58
N ALA A 73 -14.24 -0.65 1.27
CA ALA A 73 -12.95 -0.35 0.64
C ALA A 73 -12.37 -1.58 -0.09
N LEU A 74 -12.54 -2.78 0.46
CA LEU A 74 -12.13 -4.03 -0.20
C LEU A 74 -13.06 -4.39 -1.38
N ARG A 75 -14.37 -4.21 -1.21
CA ARG A 75 -15.39 -4.50 -2.24
C ARG A 75 -15.19 -3.62 -3.47
N ASP A 76 -14.97 -2.33 -3.26
CA ASP A 76 -14.88 -1.33 -4.32
C ASP A 76 -13.45 -1.25 -4.88
N GLY A 77 -12.51 -2.00 -4.28
CA GLY A 77 -11.11 -2.09 -4.70
C GLY A 77 -10.29 -0.85 -4.38
N GLU A 78 -10.75 0.02 -3.48
CA GLU A 78 -9.96 1.14 -2.95
C GLU A 78 -8.79 0.64 -2.09
N SER A 79 -8.97 -0.50 -1.43
CA SER A 79 -7.93 -1.23 -0.72
C SER A 79 -7.80 -2.63 -1.30
N ILE A 80 -6.55 -3.08 -1.44
CA ILE A 80 -6.21 -4.40 -1.94
C ILE A 80 -5.71 -5.26 -0.78
N MET A 81 -6.31 -6.44 -0.61
CA MET A 81 -5.87 -7.42 0.38
C MET A 81 -5.08 -8.55 -0.29
N LEU A 82 -3.99 -8.94 0.37
CA LEU A 82 -3.19 -10.12 0.04
C LEU A 82 -3.66 -11.31 0.88
N TRP A 83 -4.61 -12.07 0.33
CA TRP A 83 -5.33 -13.16 0.98
C TRP A 83 -4.41 -14.33 1.44
N GLY A 84 -4.91 -15.16 2.36
CA GLY A 84 -4.29 -16.43 2.71
C GLY A 84 -3.07 -16.39 3.66
N GLY A 85 -2.67 -15.21 4.14
CA GLY A 85 -1.58 -15.06 5.10
C GLY A 85 -1.96 -15.50 6.50
N LYS A 86 -1.23 -16.45 7.09
CA LYS A 86 -1.49 -16.88 8.48
C LYS A 86 -1.09 -15.79 9.48
N LEU A 87 -1.88 -15.63 10.55
CA LEU A 87 -1.54 -14.78 11.69
C LEU A 87 -1.22 -15.62 12.95
N PRO A 88 -0.18 -15.27 13.73
CA PRO A 88 0.95 -14.42 13.32
C PRO A 88 1.82 -15.16 12.29
N GLY A 89 2.25 -14.45 11.24
CA GLY A 89 3.25 -14.95 10.30
C GLY A 89 4.67 -14.78 10.84
N LYS A 90 5.64 -15.47 10.24
CA LYS A 90 7.05 -15.15 10.46
C LYS A 90 7.34 -13.77 9.85
N ASN A 91 8.04 -12.88 10.55
CA ASN A 91 8.31 -11.49 10.11
C ASN A 91 7.00 -10.69 9.85
N ALA A 92 6.01 -10.86 10.73
CA ALA A 92 4.68 -10.26 10.59
C ALA A 92 4.69 -8.71 10.48
N ASP A 93 5.71 -8.06 11.01
CA ASP A 93 5.94 -6.61 10.96
C ASP A 93 6.45 -6.09 9.61
N SER A 94 6.84 -7.01 8.73
CA SER A 94 7.47 -6.75 7.43
C SER A 94 6.65 -7.30 6.26
N ILE A 95 5.70 -8.20 6.51
CA ILE A 95 4.84 -8.78 5.48
C ILE A 95 3.57 -7.95 5.33
N VAL A 96 3.35 -7.44 4.12
CA VAL A 96 2.12 -6.71 3.76
C VAL A 96 0.92 -7.65 3.75
N LEU A 97 -0.16 -7.20 4.39
CA LEU A 97 -1.47 -7.85 4.44
C LEU A 97 -2.50 -7.13 3.56
N ALA A 98 -2.54 -5.79 3.60
CA ALA A 98 -3.38 -4.98 2.73
C ALA A 98 -2.73 -3.62 2.45
N TYR A 99 -3.15 -2.94 1.39
CA TYR A 99 -2.62 -1.64 0.99
C TYR A 99 -3.66 -0.84 0.19
N GLU A 100 -3.53 0.48 0.11
CA GLU A 100 -4.38 1.30 -0.74
C GLU A 100 -4.06 1.05 -2.22
N LYS A 101 -5.07 1.04 -3.09
CA LYS A 101 -4.90 0.73 -4.52
C LYS A 101 -3.77 1.51 -5.20
N GLU A 102 -3.61 2.78 -4.84
CA GLU A 102 -2.63 3.69 -5.43
C GLU A 102 -1.21 3.55 -4.84
N THR A 103 -1.04 2.76 -3.77
CA THR A 103 0.26 2.60 -3.07
C THR A 103 1.41 2.16 -3.98
N PRO A 104 1.25 1.23 -4.94
CA PRO A 104 2.34 0.84 -5.83
C PRO A 104 2.94 1.98 -6.64
N ASP A 105 2.14 3.00 -6.96
CA ASP A 105 2.50 4.12 -7.84
C ASP A 105 2.82 5.40 -7.06
N LYS A 106 2.06 5.67 -6.00
CA LYS A 106 2.10 6.95 -5.25
C LYS A 106 2.59 6.80 -3.81
N GLY A 107 2.76 5.58 -3.33
CA GLY A 107 2.81 5.32 -1.90
C GLY A 107 1.44 5.48 -1.24
N GLY A 108 1.36 5.17 0.04
CA GLY A 108 0.11 5.17 0.78
C GLY A 108 0.13 4.28 2.01
N LEU A 109 -1.05 4.07 2.58
CA LEU A 109 -1.21 3.23 3.76
C LEU A 109 -1.09 1.75 3.43
N VAL A 110 -0.33 1.08 4.29
CA VAL A 110 -0.05 -0.35 4.22
C VAL A 110 -0.31 -0.97 5.59
N LEU A 111 -1.16 -1.99 5.61
CA LEU A 111 -1.42 -2.85 6.75
C LEU A 111 -0.48 -4.06 6.69
N PHE A 112 0.24 -4.32 7.77
CA PHE A 112 1.12 -5.48 7.94
C PHE A 112 0.42 -6.62 8.69
N GLN A 113 0.97 -7.83 8.61
CA GLN A 113 0.41 -9.02 9.27
C GLN A 113 0.36 -8.90 10.80
N ASP A 114 1.24 -8.12 11.42
CA ASP A 114 1.17 -7.84 12.86
C ASP A 114 0.02 -6.89 13.25
N GLY A 115 -0.69 -6.35 12.27
CA GLY A 115 -1.76 -5.37 12.45
C GLY A 115 -1.27 -3.92 12.49
N THR A 116 0.03 -3.67 12.33
CA THR A 116 0.55 -2.31 12.22
C THR A 116 0.20 -1.68 10.88
N ILE A 117 -0.08 -0.38 10.90
CA ILE A 117 -0.39 0.41 9.71
C ILE A 117 0.73 1.44 9.55
N LYS A 118 1.34 1.50 8.37
CA LYS A 118 2.42 2.46 8.05
C LYS A 118 2.16 3.13 6.71
N SER A 119 2.57 4.38 6.59
CA SER A 119 2.65 5.06 5.29
C SER A 119 3.99 4.76 4.64
N LEU A 120 3.95 4.14 3.46
CA LEU A 120 5.14 3.82 2.65
C LEU A 120 5.17 4.68 1.39
N THR A 121 6.37 5.05 0.94
CA THR A 121 6.54 5.53 -0.45
C THR A 121 6.31 4.38 -1.43
N ALA A 122 6.12 4.71 -2.71
CA ALA A 122 6.04 3.70 -3.76
C ALA A 122 7.28 2.81 -3.80
N GLU A 123 8.49 3.36 -3.65
CA GLU A 123 9.71 2.55 -3.64
C GLU A 123 9.77 1.62 -2.42
N GLU A 124 9.44 2.13 -1.23
CA GLU A 124 9.39 1.34 0.00
C GLU A 124 8.40 0.19 -0.11
N PHE A 125 7.20 0.44 -0.65
CA PHE A 125 6.19 -0.60 -0.85
C PHE A 125 6.63 -1.64 -1.87
N ASN A 126 7.24 -1.22 -2.98
CA ASN A 126 7.70 -2.15 -4.01
C ASN A 126 8.82 -3.06 -3.50
N ALA A 127 9.68 -2.56 -2.62
CA ALA A 127 10.71 -3.35 -1.93
C ALA A 127 10.17 -4.23 -0.78
N ALA A 128 9.01 -3.90 -0.21
CA ALA A 128 8.45 -4.63 0.92
C ALA A 128 8.05 -6.09 0.55
N PRO A 129 8.32 -7.07 1.44
CA PRO A 129 7.81 -8.43 1.31
C PRO A 129 6.28 -8.46 1.24
N LYS A 130 5.76 -9.08 0.19
CA LYS A 130 4.32 -9.26 -0.02
C LYS A 130 3.95 -10.70 0.31
N ASN A 131 2.84 -10.86 1.02
CA ASN A 131 2.25 -12.18 1.24
C ASN A 131 1.86 -12.77 -0.13
N LYS A 132 2.44 -13.92 -0.50
CA LYS A 132 2.15 -14.65 -1.74
C LYS A 132 1.22 -15.82 -1.46
#